data_AF-A0A4Q7YF37-F1
#
_entry.id   AF-A0A4Q7YF37-F1
#
_cell.length_a   1.000
_cell.length_b   1.000
_cell.length_c   1.000
_cell.angle_alpha   90.00
_cell.angle_beta   90.00
_cell.angle_gamma   90.00
#
_symmetry.space_group_name_H-M   'P 1'
#
loop_
_entity.id
_entity.type
_entity.pdbx_description
1 polymer ?
#
loop_
_entity_poly.entity_id
_entity_poly.type
_entity_poly.pdbx_seq_one_letter_code
_entity_poly.pdbx_strand_id
1 'polypeptide(L)' 'MRSYLVFGALANVSNRYLLTMLAAKAIRKFHRPNSRIQETANEVLARFSWANPMGRPQCVRQPRVPALRKAS' A
#
# COMPACT_ATOMS: atom_id res chain seq x y z
N MET A 1 -3.92 15.81 5.14
CA MET A 1 -2.75 14.90 5.09
C MET A 1 -1.87 15.16 6.29
N ARG A 2 -1.22 14.15 6.85
CA ARG A 2 -0.32 14.32 8.00
C ARG A 2 1.15 14.27 7.57
N SER A 3 1.92 15.31 7.90
CA SER A 3 3.31 15.47 7.44
C SER A 3 4.25 14.38 7.95
N TYR A 4 4.05 13.88 9.18
CA TYR A 4 4.86 12.78 9.72
C TYR A 4 4.80 11.49 8.89
N LEU A 5 3.68 11.24 8.19
CA LEU A 5 3.55 10.08 7.29
C LEU A 5 4.36 10.27 6.00
N VAL A 6 4.52 11.51 5.54
CA VAL A 6 5.37 11.82 4.38
C VAL A 6 6.83 11.57 4.72
N PHE A 7 7.28 12.02 5.90
CA PHE A 7 8.65 11.75 6.36
C PHE A 7 8.92 10.26 6.52
N GLY A 8 7.97 9.49 7.06
CA GLY A 8 8.09 8.03 7.13
C GLY A 8 8.13 7.36 5.76
N ALA A 9 7.31 7.81 4.81
CA ALA A 9 7.30 7.26 3.45
C ALA A 9 8.61 7.55 2.69
N LEU A 10 9.25 8.70 2.94
CA LEU A 10 10.54 9.05 2.33
C LEU A 10 11.69 8.12 2.73
N ALA A 11 11.59 7.44 3.88
CA ALA A 11 12.57 6.44 4.29
C ALA A 11 12.59 5.22 3.34
N ASN A 12 11.45 4.85 2.76
CA ASN A 12 11.35 3.74 1.80
C ASN A 12 11.39 4.18 0.33
N VAL A 13 10.93 5.41 0.03
CA VAL A 13 10.93 5.99 -1.32
C VAL A 13 11.60 7.36 -1.28
N SER A 14 12.92 7.40 -1.44
CA SER A 14 13.72 8.62 -1.28
C SER A 14 13.44 9.68 -2.35
N ASN A 15 13.02 9.27 -3.56
CA ASN A 15 12.66 10.19 -4.63
C ASN A 15 11.24 10.76 -4.40
N ARG A 16 11.16 12.06 -4.11
CA ARG A 16 9.91 12.78 -3.79
C ARG A 16 8.92 12.82 -4.96
N TYR A 17 9.41 12.93 -6.20
CA TYR A 17 8.56 12.92 -7.39
C TYR A 17 7.94 11.53 -7.58
N LEU A 18 8.77 10.49 -7.45
CA LEU A 18 8.30 9.10 -7.51
C LEU A 18 7.29 8.80 -6.39
N LEU A 19 7.57 9.23 -5.15
CA LEU A 19 6.65 9.10 -4.02
C LEU A 19 5.29 9.70 -4.35
N THR A 20 5.27 10.90 -4.93
CA THR A 20 4.04 11.61 -5.27
C THR A 20 3.26 10.91 -6.37
N MET A 21 3.94 10.41 -7.41
CA MET A 21 3.31 9.65 -8.50
C MET A 21 2.71 8.34 -8.00
N LEU A 22 3.45 7.59 -7.18
CA LEU A 22 3.00 6.33 -6.59
C LEU A 22 1.81 6.56 -5.65
N ALA A 23 1.89 7.59 -4.80
CA ALA A 23 0.81 7.95 -3.89
C ALA A 23 -0.45 8.34 -4.66
N ALA A 24 -0.33 9.18 -5.70
CA ALA A 24 -1.47 9.56 -6.54
C ALA A 24 -2.13 8.35 -7.21
N LYS A 25 -1.33 7.41 -7.72
CA LYS A 25 -1.83 6.17 -8.33
C LYS A 25 -2.55 5.29 -7.31
N ALA A 26 -1.98 5.10 -6.13
CA ALA A 26 -2.57 4.31 -5.06
C ALA A 26 -3.85 4.95 -4.50
N ILE A 27 -3.87 6.27 -4.28
CA ILE A 27 -5.05 7.00 -3.82
C ILE A 27 -6.20 6.81 -4.80
N ARG A 28 -5.99 7.03 -6.10
CA ARG A 28 -7.02 6.82 -7.12
C ARG A 28 -7.56 5.39 -7.13
N LYS A 29 -6.69 4.40 -6.91
CA LYS A 29 -7.06 2.97 -6.91
C LYS A 29 -7.83 2.54 -5.65
N PHE A 30 -7.50 3.08 -4.49
CA PHE A 30 -8.06 2.65 -3.20
C PHE A 30 -9.13 3.58 -2.64
N HIS A 31 -9.36 4.72 -3.28
CA HIS A 31 -10.39 5.65 -2.85
C HIS A 31 -11.79 5.04 -3.01
N ARG A 32 -12.60 5.19 -1.98
CA ARG A 32 -13.99 4.71 -1.95
C ARG A 32 -14.95 5.88 -2.21
N PRO A 33 -16.04 5.67 -2.95
CA PRO A 33 -17.12 6.65 -3.04
C PRO A 33 -17.60 7.04 -1.63
N ASN A 34 -17.90 8.32 -1.40
CA ASN A 34 -18.34 8.86 -0.11
C ASN A 34 -17.31 8.80 1.04
N SER A 35 -16.04 8.50 0.76
CA SER A 35 -14.94 8.69 1.72
C SER A 35 -14.22 10.01 1.44
N ARG A 36 -13.56 10.59 2.45
CA ARG A 36 -12.73 11.78 2.22
C ARG A 36 -11.40 11.33 1.60
N ILE A 37 -10.99 11.93 0.48
CA ILE A 37 -9.72 11.58 -0.19
C ILE A 37 -8.50 11.68 0.73
N GLN A 38 -8.56 12.57 1.72
CA GLN A 38 -7.54 12.73 2.75
C GLN A 38 -7.33 11.47 3.60
N GLU A 39 -8.38 10.71 3.89
CA GLU A 39 -8.29 9.47 4.67
C GLU A 39 -7.52 8.42 3.87
N THR A 40 -7.91 8.21 2.61
CA THR A 40 -7.20 7.32 1.68
C THR A 40 -5.73 7.73 1.52
N ALA A 41 -5.44 9.04 1.41
CA ALA A 41 -4.08 9.54 1.30
C ALA A 41 -3.23 9.23 2.54
N ASN A 42 -3.80 9.38 3.74
CA ASN A 42 -3.11 9.04 4.97
C ASN A 42 -2.83 7.54 5.06
N GLU A 43 -3.80 6.68 4.69
CA GLU A 43 -3.61 5.23 4.66
C GLU A 43 -2.51 4.80 3.68
N VAL A 44 -2.50 5.38 2.48
CA VAL A 44 -1.48 5.10 1.46
C VAL A 44 -0.09 5.49 1.96
N LEU A 45 0.06 6.69 2.53
CA LEU A 45 1.35 7.13 3.08
C LEU A 45 1.79 6.31 4.29
N ALA A 46 0.87 5.91 5.15
CA ALA A 46 1.17 5.00 6.25
C ALA A 46 1.68 3.65 5.71
N ARG A 47 1.07 3.08 4.67
CA ARG A 47 1.60 1.84 4.07
C ARG A 47 3.01 2.03 3.50
N PHE A 48 3.28 3.17 2.87
CA PHE A 48 4.60 3.49 2.34
C PHE A 48 5.66 3.69 3.42
N SER A 49 5.29 4.00 4.68
CA SER A 49 6.27 4.05 5.77
C SER A 49 6.67 2.67 6.30
N TRP A 50 5.83 1.65 6.12
CA TRP A 50 6.12 0.28 6.57
C TRP A 50 6.64 -0.64 5.48
N ALA A 51 6.31 -0.37 4.21
CA ALA A 51 6.67 -1.22 3.09
C ALA A 51 7.16 -0.40 1.90
N ASN A 52 8.25 -0.85 1.28
CA ASN A 52 8.72 -0.27 0.03
C ASN A 52 7.75 -0.63 -1.11
N PRO A 53 7.03 0.33 -1.71
CA PRO A 53 6.10 0.07 -2.80
C PRO A 53 6.78 -0.39 -4.11
N MET A 54 8.10 -0.21 -4.21
CA MET A 54 8.93 -0.69 -5.31
C MET A 54 9.62 -2.02 -4.98
N GLY A 55 9.48 -2.53 -3.75
CA GLY A 55 10.00 -3.82 -3.36
C GLY A 55 9.31 -4.94 -4.15
N ARG A 56 10.06 -6.00 -4.47
CA ARG A 56 9.44 -7.24 -4.99
C ARG A 56 8.30 -7.63 -4.06
N PRO A 57 7.11 -8.05 -4.56
CA PRO A 57 6.06 -8.53 -3.70
C PRO A 57 6.65 -9.64 -2.84
N GLN A 58 6.79 -9.38 -1.54
CA GLN A 58 7.12 -10.44 -0.62
C GLN A 58 6.03 -11.48 -0.82
N CYS A 59 6.44 -12.73 -1.09
CA CYS A 59 5.53 -13.85 -1.23
C CYS A 59 4.69 -13.89 0.04
N VAL A 60 3.46 -13.35 -0.03
CA VAL A 60 2.48 -13.52 1.02
C VAL A 60 2.23 -15.02 0.98
N ARG A 61 2.79 -15.77 1.95
CA ARG A 61 2.50 -17.20 2.11
C ARG A 61 0.99 -17.27 2.32
N GLN A 62 0.23 -17.48 1.25
CA GLN A 62 -1.17 -17.81 1.37
C GLN A 62 -1.22 -19.08 2.25
N PRO A 63 -2.07 -19.11 3.30
CA PRO A 63 -2.33 -20.37 3.98
C PRO A 63 -2.85 -21.33 2.90
N ARG A 64 -2.06 -22.34 2.56
CA ARG A 64 -2.46 -23.40 1.63
C ARG A 64 -3.61 -24.13 2.33
N VAL A 65 -4.84 -23.80 1.96
CA VAL A 65 -5.99 -24.64 2.29
C VAL A 65 -5.72 -26.04 1.70
N PRO A 66 -5.69 -27.11 2.51
CA PRO A 66 -5.47 -28.45 1.98
C PRO A 66 -6.59 -28.79 1.02
N ALA A 67 -6.25 -29.17 -0.22
CA ALA A 67 -7.23 -29.64 -1.18
C ALA A 67 -7.89 -30.90 -0.62
N LEU A 68 -9.19 -30.81 -0.33
CA LEU A 68 -9.99 -31.93 0.13
C LEU A 68 -10.01 -32.99 -1.00
N ARG A 69 -9.29 -34.09 -0.81
CA ARG A 69 -9.32 -35.22 -1.74
C ARG A 69 -10.74 -35.79 -1.75
N LYS A 70 -11.41 -35.77 -2.90
CA LYS A 70 -12.64 -36.55 -3.08
C LYS A 70 -12.26 -38.03 -3.08
N ALA A 71 -12.84 -38.78 -2.16
CA ALA A 71 -12.81 -40.23 -2.18
C ALA A 71 -13.75 -40.74 -3.28
N SER A 72 -13.27 -41.69 -4.06
CA SER A 72 -14.05 -42.58 -4.94
C SER A 72 -13.76 -44.00 -4.51
#